data_AF-A0A925C9J8-F1
#
_entry.id   AF-A0A925C9J8-F1
#
_cell.length_a   1.000
_cell.length_b   1.000
_cell.length_c   1.000
_cell.angle_alpha   90.00
_cell.angle_beta   90.00
_cell.angle_gamma   90.00
#
_symmetry.space_group_name_H-M   'P 1'
#
loop_
_entity.id
_entity.type
_entity.pdbx_description
1 polymer ?
#
loop_
_entity_poly.entity_id
_entity_poly.type
_entity_poly.pdbx_seq_one_letter_code
_entity_poly.pdbx_strand_id
1 'polypeptide(L)'
;MNRVALETTLLIHGVPRAASLPLFRELETIVRAGGATPALVGVVRGEPVVGMSEQQLADMLGAGSAEGGFPAKLNTSTLGVAMHRGRNGATTVSATLELAAAAGVRVFATGG
;
A
#
# COMPACT_ATOMS: atom_id res chain seq x y z
N MET A 1 6.82 14.00 -12.17
CA MET A 1 7.67 12.78 -12.06
C MET A 1 6.83 11.59 -12.48
N ASN A 2 7.39 10.67 -13.26
CA ASN A 2 6.71 9.44 -13.67
C ASN A 2 6.63 8.51 -12.46
N ARG A 3 5.43 8.31 -11.91
CA ARG A 3 5.17 7.43 -10.76
C ARG A 3 4.26 6.29 -11.18
N VAL A 4 4.50 5.10 -10.61
CA VAL A 4 3.64 3.92 -10.76
C VAL A 4 3.11 3.55 -9.38
N ALA A 5 1.80 3.62 -9.20
CA ALA A 5 1.15 3.17 -7.99
C ALA A 5 1.26 1.64 -7.86
N LEU A 6 1.44 1.16 -6.63
CA LEU A 6 1.42 -0.25 -6.24
C LEU A 6 0.48 -0.41 -5.04
N GLU A 7 -0.33 -1.46 -5.03
CA GLU A 7 -1.26 -1.71 -3.91
C GLU A 7 -0.58 -2.44 -2.74
N THR A 8 -1.05 -2.19 -1.52
CA THR A 8 -0.55 -2.88 -0.31
C THR A 8 -1.29 -4.17 0.00
N THR A 9 -2.51 -4.39 -0.52
CA THR A 9 -3.25 -5.66 -0.31
C THR A 9 -2.46 -6.87 -0.78
N LEU A 10 -1.87 -6.82 -1.97
CA LEU A 10 -0.99 -7.89 -2.46
C LEU A 10 0.09 -8.26 -1.45
N LEU A 11 0.76 -7.27 -0.87
CA LEU A 11 1.89 -7.46 0.03
C LEU A 11 1.47 -7.90 1.43
N ILE A 12 0.32 -7.45 1.94
CA ILE A 12 -0.11 -7.72 3.32
C ILE A 12 -1.03 -8.94 3.41
N HIS A 13 -1.90 -9.15 2.42
CA HIS A 13 -2.92 -10.20 2.43
C HIS A 13 -2.82 -11.18 1.25
N GLY A 14 -2.12 -10.81 0.16
CA GLY A 14 -2.07 -11.58 -1.08
C GLY A 14 -0.93 -12.60 -1.17
N VAL A 15 0.11 -12.47 -0.33
CA VAL A 15 1.28 -13.36 -0.30
C VAL A 15 1.63 -13.76 1.13
N PRO A 16 2.39 -14.87 1.34
CA PRO A 16 2.93 -15.18 2.66
C PRO A 16 3.75 -14.02 3.22
N ARG A 17 3.61 -13.73 4.51
CA ARG A 17 4.30 -12.60 5.19
C ARG A 17 5.81 -12.57 4.97
N ALA A 18 6.46 -13.74 4.90
CA ALA A 18 7.90 -13.83 4.65
C ALA A 18 8.31 -13.37 3.24
N ALA A 19 7.37 -13.36 2.29
CA ALA A 19 7.59 -12.92 0.91
C ALA A 19 7.25 -11.44 0.68
N SER A 20 6.57 -10.76 1.61
CA SER A 20 6.07 -9.39 1.42
C SER A 20 7.18 -8.36 1.14
N LEU A 21 8.21 -8.29 1.99
CA LEU A 21 9.32 -7.34 1.80
C LEU A 21 10.21 -7.70 0.60
N PRO A 22 10.61 -8.99 0.38
CA PRO A 22 11.30 -9.38 -0.85
C PRO A 22 10.54 -8.98 -2.12
N LEU A 23 9.23 -9.25 -2.17
CA LEU A 23 8.41 -8.89 -3.32
C LEU A 23 8.33 -7.37 -3.52
N PHE A 24 8.17 -6.59 -2.45
CA PHE A 24 8.17 -5.14 -2.56
C PHE A 24 9.48 -4.60 -3.18
N ARG A 25 10.63 -5.09 -2.74
CA ARG A 25 11.95 -4.70 -3.28
C ARG A 25 12.12 -5.09 -4.75
N GLU A 26 11.61 -6.26 -5.13
CA GLU A 26 11.59 -6.70 -6.53
C GLU A 26 10.75 -5.75 -7.40
N LEU A 27 9.53 -5.43 -6.96
CA LEU A 27 8.64 -4.48 -7.64
C LEU A 27 9.27 -3.08 -7.74
N GLU A 28 9.91 -2.60 -6.67
CA GLU A 28 10.65 -1.33 -6.71
C GLU A 28 11.75 -1.34 -7.77
N THR A 29 12.52 -2.43 -7.83
CA THR A 29 13.60 -2.59 -8.81
C THR A 29 13.06 -2.57 -10.23
N ILE A 30 11.98 -3.30 -10.51
CA ILE A 30 11.34 -3.36 -11.83
C ILE A 30 10.82 -1.97 -12.26
N VAL A 31 10.10 -1.28 -11.38
CA VAL A 31 9.55 0.05 -11.68
C VAL A 31 10.67 1.06 -11.96
N ARG A 32 11.75 1.03 -11.17
CA ARG A 32 12.92 1.91 -11.37
C ARG A 32 13.68 1.58 -12.65
N ALA A 33 13.85 0.31 -12.98
CA ALA A 33 14.46 -0.12 -14.25
C ALA A 33 13.65 0.36 -15.46
N GLY A 34 12.32 0.49 -15.32
CA GLY A 34 11.44 1.11 -16.32
C GLY A 34 11.46 2.64 -16.36
N GLY A 35 12.32 3.31 -15.58
CA GLY A 35 12.46 4.77 -15.55
C GLY A 35 11.38 5.51 -14.76
N ALA A 36 10.63 4.80 -13.90
CA ALA A 36 9.59 5.39 -13.04
C ALA A 36 9.93 5.26 -11.55
N THR A 37 9.19 5.97 -10.71
CA THR A 37 9.30 5.87 -9.24
C THR A 37 8.12 5.07 -8.68
N PRO A 38 8.35 4.00 -7.91
CA PRO A 38 7.27 3.26 -7.27
C PRO A 38 6.56 4.13 -6.24
N ALA A 39 5.25 4.02 -6.15
CA ALA A 39 4.42 4.68 -5.17
C ALA A 39 3.53 3.64 -4.49
N LEU A 40 4.04 3.00 -3.44
CA LEU A 40 3.25 2.07 -2.63
C LEU A 40 2.11 2.85 -1.94
N VAL A 41 0.88 2.35 -2.04
CA VAL A 41 -0.31 3.03 -1.55
C VAL A 41 -0.91 2.26 -0.38
N GLY A 42 -1.26 2.95 0.70
CA GLY A 42 -1.97 2.39 1.84
C GLY A 42 -2.34 3.45 2.87
N VAL A 43 -2.82 3.02 4.04
CA VAL A 43 -3.21 3.92 5.15
C VAL A 43 -2.38 3.59 6.39
N VAL A 44 -1.72 4.60 6.95
CA VAL A 44 -0.87 4.48 8.15
C VAL A 44 -1.48 5.34 9.26
N ARG A 45 -1.98 4.71 10.32
CA ARG A 45 -2.65 5.35 11.45
C ARG A 45 -3.74 6.34 11.03
N GLY A 46 -4.55 5.94 10.05
CA GLY A 46 -5.64 6.75 9.48
C GLY A 46 -5.21 7.74 8.40
N GLU A 47 -3.91 7.93 8.18
CA GLU A 47 -3.42 8.83 7.14
C GLU A 47 -3.20 8.08 5.81
N PRO A 48 -3.83 8.50 4.70
CA PRO A 48 -3.54 7.92 3.38
C PRO A 48 -2.14 8.32 2.91
N VAL A 49 -1.36 7.34 2.45
CA VAL A 49 0.02 7.54 2.00
C VAL A 49 0.17 7.04 0.56
N VAL A 50 0.65 7.91 -0.33
CA VAL A 50 1.02 7.58 -1.72
C VAL A 50 2.53 7.73 -1.89
N GLY A 51 3.24 6.59 -1.89
CA GLY A 51 4.69 6.55 -1.72
C GLY A 51 5.11 6.14 -0.32
N MET A 52 4.43 5.13 0.23
CA MET A 52 4.78 4.52 1.51
C MET A 52 6.19 3.93 1.46
N SER A 53 6.94 4.08 2.55
CA SER A 53 8.29 3.56 2.67
C SER A 53 8.31 2.06 2.99
N GLU A 54 9.44 1.40 2.73
CA GLU A 54 9.66 0.01 3.16
C GLU A 54 9.50 -0.16 4.67
N GLN A 55 9.96 0.83 5.46
CA GLN A 55 9.82 0.79 6.92
C GLN A 55 8.35 0.83 7.35
N GLN A 56 7.52 1.67 6.72
CA GLN A 56 6.08 1.72 7.01
C GLN A 56 5.40 0.38 6.66
N LEU A 57 5.77 -0.25 5.54
CA LEU A 57 5.30 -1.59 5.20
C LEU A 57 5.76 -2.64 6.24
N ALA A 58 7.02 -2.60 6.65
CA ALA A 58 7.57 -3.50 7.67
C ALA A 58 6.84 -3.35 9.02
N ASP A 59 6.55 -2.12 9.44
CA ASP A 59 5.80 -1.81 10.64
C ASP A 59 4.37 -2.35 10.55
N MET A 60 3.70 -2.18 9.40
CA MET A 60 2.36 -2.73 9.16
C MET A 60 2.32 -4.26 9.22
N LEU A 61 3.34 -4.93 8.67
CA LEU A 61 3.47 -6.38 8.79
C LEU A 61 3.71 -6.78 10.27
N GLY A 62 4.52 -6.01 10.98
CA GLY A 62 4.81 -6.16 12.42
C GLY A 62 3.60 -6.02 13.33
N ALA A 63 2.68 -5.10 13.01
CA ALA A 63 1.58 -4.64 13.87
C ALA A 63 0.55 -5.69 14.28
N GLY A 64 0.58 -6.91 13.73
CA GLY A 64 -0.28 -8.01 14.17
C GLY A 64 -0.17 -8.35 15.67
N SER A 65 0.89 -7.90 16.36
CA SER A 65 1.13 -8.07 17.79
C SER A 65 1.03 -6.78 18.64
N ALA A 66 0.66 -5.64 18.06
CA ALA A 66 0.61 -4.34 18.73
C ALA A 66 -0.82 -3.80 18.89
N GLU A 67 -1.01 -2.78 19.74
CA GLU A 67 -2.27 -2.05 19.83
C GLU A 67 -2.66 -1.47 18.46
N GLY A 68 -3.85 -1.83 17.96
CA GLY A 68 -4.34 -1.46 16.63
C GLY A 68 -4.54 -2.64 15.67
N GLY A 69 -3.96 -3.81 15.97
CA GLY A 69 -4.20 -5.07 15.26
C GLY A 69 -3.62 -5.14 13.84
N PHE A 70 -3.82 -6.28 13.20
CA PHE A 70 -3.35 -6.51 11.82
C PHE A 70 -4.04 -5.54 10.83
N PRO A 71 -3.34 -4.99 9.83
CA PRO A 71 -3.91 -3.98 8.93
C PRO A 71 -5.19 -4.45 8.25
N ALA A 72 -6.21 -3.58 8.25
CA ALA A 72 -7.48 -3.86 7.60
C ALA A 72 -7.32 -3.88 6.07
N LYS A 73 -8.05 -4.75 5.37
CA LYS A 73 -8.14 -4.71 3.91
C LYS A 73 -9.15 -3.64 3.48
N LEU A 74 -8.70 -2.61 2.77
CA LEU A 74 -9.45 -1.40 2.47
C LEU A 74 -9.83 -1.30 1.00
N ASN A 75 -11.11 -1.17 0.72
CA ASN A 75 -11.65 -0.75 -0.57
C ASN A 75 -12.18 0.69 -0.44
N THR A 76 -12.67 1.30 -1.53
CA THR A 76 -13.24 2.66 -1.52
C THR A 76 -14.28 2.87 -0.41
N SER A 77 -15.19 1.92 -0.17
CA SER A 77 -16.25 2.11 0.83
C SER A 77 -15.78 1.99 2.28
N THR A 78 -14.65 1.31 2.53
CA THR A 78 -14.08 1.16 3.88
C THR A 78 -12.94 2.14 4.18
N LEU A 79 -12.41 2.83 3.15
CA LEU A 79 -11.30 3.77 3.26
C LEU A 79 -11.59 4.89 4.28
N GLY A 80 -12.70 5.61 4.15
CA GLY A 80 -13.05 6.72 5.05
C GLY A 80 -13.23 6.30 6.51
N VAL A 81 -13.74 5.08 6.75
CA VAL A 81 -13.90 4.54 8.11
C VAL A 81 -12.53 4.25 8.74
N ALA A 82 -11.59 3.71 7.98
CA ALA A 82 -10.24 3.45 8.46
C ALA A 82 -9.49 4.74 8.77
N MET A 83 -9.65 5.76 7.92
CA MET A 83 -9.08 7.10 8.12
C MET A 83 -9.61 7.74 9.41
N HIS A 84 -10.94 7.79 9.57
CA HIS A 84 -11.57 8.36 10.76
C HIS A 84 -11.18 7.66 12.06
N ARG A 85 -10.96 6.34 12.03
CA ARG A 85 -10.60 5.52 13.20
C ARG A 85 -9.10 5.47 13.49
N GLY A 86 -8.25 6.17 12.73
CA GLY A 86 -6.81 6.13 12.93
C GLY A 86 -6.20 4.73 12.68
N ARG A 87 -6.79 3.91 11.80
CA ARG A 87 -6.36 2.52 11.60
C ARG A 87 -5.33 2.39 10.49
N ASN A 88 -4.42 1.43 10.63
CA ASN A 88 -3.60 0.95 9.53
C ASN A 88 -4.47 0.14 8.56
N GLY A 89 -4.22 0.26 7.26
CA GLY A 89 -4.92 -0.54 6.28
C GLY A 89 -4.20 -0.69 4.95
N ALA A 90 -4.31 -1.90 4.40
CA ALA A 90 -3.81 -2.26 3.09
C ALA A 90 -4.90 -1.94 2.05
N THR A 91 -4.58 -1.16 1.03
CA THR A 91 -5.54 -0.79 -0.02
C THR A 91 -5.63 -1.89 -1.07
N THR A 92 -6.85 -2.20 -1.50
CA THR A 92 -7.12 -3.01 -2.69
C THR A 92 -7.00 -2.14 -3.94
N VAL A 93 -7.23 -2.72 -5.13
CA VAL A 93 -7.34 -1.99 -6.40
C VAL A 93 -8.19 -0.72 -6.29
N SER A 94 -9.41 -0.79 -5.76
CA SER A 94 -10.33 0.38 -5.76
C SER A 94 -9.83 1.54 -4.90
N ALA A 95 -9.42 1.27 -3.66
CA ALA A 95 -8.87 2.32 -2.80
C ALA A 95 -7.51 2.83 -3.30
N THR A 96 -6.71 1.97 -3.93
CA THR A 96 -5.42 2.37 -4.53
C THR A 96 -5.64 3.34 -5.69
N LEU A 97 -6.59 3.04 -6.59
CA LEU A 97 -6.95 3.92 -7.70
C LEU A 97 -7.43 5.29 -7.21
N GLU A 98 -8.28 5.32 -6.19
CA GLU A 98 -8.83 6.54 -5.62
C GLU A 98 -7.72 7.45 -5.04
N LEU A 99 -6.86 6.89 -4.18
CA LEU A 99 -5.75 7.64 -3.58
C LEU A 99 -4.68 8.03 -4.60
N ALA A 100 -4.36 7.14 -5.55
CA ALA A 100 -3.40 7.42 -6.62
C ALA A 100 -3.90 8.57 -7.51
N ALA A 101 -5.17 8.55 -7.90
CA ALA A 101 -5.80 9.61 -8.69
C ALA A 101 -5.78 10.95 -7.94
N ALA A 102 -6.14 10.96 -6.65
CA ALA A 102 -6.09 12.15 -5.79
C ALA A 102 -4.66 12.72 -5.68
N ALA A 103 -3.63 11.87 -5.71
CA ALA A 103 -2.22 12.26 -5.68
C ALA A 103 -1.61 12.56 -7.07
N GLY A 104 -2.41 12.54 -8.14
CA GLY A 104 -1.95 12.80 -9.51
C GLY A 104 -1.13 11.67 -10.14
N VAL A 105 -1.15 10.45 -9.57
CA VAL A 105 -0.49 9.26 -10.14
C VAL A 105 -1.44 8.61 -11.15
N ARG A 106 -1.01 8.55 -12.41
CA ARG A 106 -1.87 8.15 -13.55
C ARG A 106 -1.66 6.72 -14.03
N VAL A 107 -0.68 6.00 -13.46
CA VAL A 107 -0.36 4.61 -13.79
C VAL A 107 -0.40 3.79 -12.51
N PHE A 108 -1.11 2.67 -12.53
CA PHE A 108 -1.23 1.71 -11.44
C PHE A 108 -0.93 0.31 -11.97
N ALA A 109 -0.09 -0.45 -11.27
CA ALA A 109 0.23 -1.83 -11.60
C ALA A 109 -0.25 -2.77 -10.48
N THR A 110 -0.89 -3.87 -10.86
CA THR A 110 -1.42 -4.90 -9.95
C THR A 110 -1.33 -6.29 -10.58
N GLY A 111 -1.62 -7.33 -9.80
CA GLY A 111 -1.60 -8.73 -10.25
C GLY A 111 -2.84 -9.13 -11.07
N GLY A 112 -4.05 -8.86 -10.56
CA GLY A 112 -5.33 -9.25 -11.17
C GLY A 112 -6.50 -9.08 -10.22
#